data_AF-A0AA92ILK6-F1
#
_entry.id   AF-A0AA92ILK6-F1
#
_cell.length_a   1.000
_cell.length_b   1.000
_cell.length_c   1.000
_cell.angle_alpha   90.00
_cell.angle_beta   90.00
_cell.angle_gamma   90.00
#
_symmetry.space_group_name_H-M   'P 1'
#
loop_
_entity.id
_entity.type
_entity.pdbx_description
1 polymer ?
#
loop_
_entity_poly.entity_id
_entity_poly.type
_entity_poly.pdbx_seq_one_letter_code
_entity_poly.pdbx_strand_id
1 'polypeptide(L)' 'MRLDAILRDPSAVYKRPDDIVQDSNLNDDEKLEVLEQWEFDARELQVASDENMPGEQEAPLDEILAAKKKLRSRR' A
#
# COMPACT_ATOMS: atom_id res chain seq x y z
N MET A 1 -15.20 -5.18 7.08
CA MET A 1 -14.04 -6.04 6.79
C MET A 1 -13.20 -6.14 8.06
N ARG A 2 -12.41 -7.21 8.26
CA ARG A 2 -11.44 -7.24 9.37
C ARG A 2 -10.13 -6.66 8.89
N LEU A 3 -9.58 -5.69 9.62
CA LEU A 3 -8.28 -5.06 9.35
C LEU A 3 -7.18 -6.11 9.16
N ASP A 4 -7.21 -7.19 9.94
CA ASP A 4 -6.22 -8.28 9.86
C ASP A 4 -6.10 -8.90 8.47
N ALA A 5 -7.21 -9.03 7.75
CA ALA A 5 -7.21 -9.59 6.39
C ALA A 5 -6.62 -8.60 5.37
N ILE A 6 -6.82 -7.31 5.60
CA ILE A 6 -6.29 -6.24 4.78
C ILE A 6 -4.77 -6.13 4.98
N LEU A 7 -4.30 -6.18 6.22
CA LEU A 7 -2.87 -6.14 6.53
C LEU A 7 -2.12 -7.35 5.97
N ARG A 8 -2.78 -8.49 5.79
CA ARG A 8 -2.13 -9.67 5.22
C ARG A 8 -1.78 -9.50 3.75
N ASP A 9 -2.68 -8.90 2.98
CA ASP A 9 -2.45 -8.62 1.56
C ASP A 9 -3.32 -7.42 1.14
N PRO A 10 -2.80 -6.20 1.32
CA PRO A 10 -3.54 -4.99 0.98
C PRO A 10 -3.79 -4.87 -0.52
N SER A 11 -2.90 -5.44 -1.34
CA SER A 11 -3.01 -5.44 -2.80
C SER A 11 -4.12 -6.36 -3.33
N ALA A 12 -4.48 -7.41 -2.57
CA ALA A 12 -5.61 -8.27 -2.90
C ALA A 12 -6.97 -7.61 -2.58
N VAL A 13 -7.01 -6.69 -1.62
CA VAL A 13 -8.23 -6.00 -1.22
C VAL A 13 -8.42 -4.70 -2.01
N TYR A 14 -7.36 -3.91 -2.16
CA TYR A 14 -7.37 -2.62 -2.81
C TYR A 14 -6.54 -2.66 -4.09
N LYS A 15 -7.10 -2.09 -5.16
CA LYS A 15 -6.38 -1.96 -6.42
C LYS A 15 -5.40 -0.80 -6.39
N ARG A 16 -5.70 0.23 -5.60
CA ARG A 16 -4.86 1.43 -5.47
C ARG A 16 -4.68 1.85 -4.01
N PRO A 17 -3.51 2.37 -3.64
CA PRO A 17 -3.28 2.93 -2.31
C PRO A 17 -4.22 4.09 -1.98
N ASP A 18 -4.68 4.83 -3.00
CA ASP A 18 -5.66 5.92 -2.82
C ASP A 18 -7.03 5.39 -2.35
N ASP A 19 -7.41 4.16 -2.70
CA ASP A 19 -8.67 3.56 -2.24
C ASP A 19 -8.69 3.43 -0.70
N ILE A 20 -7.54 3.13 -0.09
CA ILE A 20 -7.38 3.05 1.37
C ILE A 20 -7.58 4.43 2.01
N VAL A 21 -7.05 5.49 1.37
CA VAL A 21 -7.21 6.87 1.86
C VAL A 21 -8.68 7.29 1.85
N GLN A 22 -9.42 6.87 0.82
CA GLN A 22 -10.85 7.16 0.66
C GLN A 22 -11.75 6.22 1.48
N ASP A 23 -11.23 5.08 1.94
CA ASP A 23 -12.00 4.12 2.73
C ASP A 23 -12.49 4.77 4.03
N SER A 24 -13.80 4.77 4.24
CA SER A 24 -14.43 5.36 5.43
C SER A 24 -14.62 4.35 6.57
N ASN A 25 -14.37 3.07 6.33
CA ASN A 25 -14.38 2.01 7.34
C ASN A 25 -13.07 1.95 8.13
N LEU A 26 -12.00 2.56 7.63
CA LEU A 26 -10.70 2.64 8.30
C LEU A 26 -10.52 4.02 8.92
N ASN A 27 -9.94 4.06 10.12
CA ASN A 27 -9.47 5.30 10.72
C ASN A 27 -8.07 5.68 10.19
N ASP A 28 -7.62 6.90 10.46
CA ASP A 28 -6.35 7.40 9.90
C ASP A 28 -5.11 6.59 10.34
N ASP A 29 -5.12 6.00 11.54
CA ASP A 29 -4.07 5.11 12.03
C ASP A 29 -4.10 3.77 11.27
N GLU A 30 -5.28 3.14 11.15
CA GLU A 30 -5.45 1.89 10.39
C GLU A 30 -5.05 2.03 8.92
N LYS A 31 -5.42 3.16 8.28
CA LYS A 31 -5.01 3.45 6.91
C LYS A 31 -3.49 3.54 6.78
N LEU A 32 -2.83 4.13 7.77
CA LEU A 32 -1.39 4.27 7.78
C LEU A 32 -0.72 2.90 7.93
N GLU A 33 -1.20 2.06 8.85
CA GLU A 33 -0.70 0.69 9.03
C GLU A 33 -0.83 -0.14 7.76
N VAL A 34 -1.98 -0.07 7.08
CA VAL A 34 -2.20 -0.79 5.82
C VAL A 34 -1.24 -0.30 4.73
N LEU A 35 -1.06 1.02 4.60
CA LEU A 35 -0.13 1.58 3.62
C LEU A 35 1.34 1.27 3.94
N GLU A 36 1.71 1.19 5.22
CA GLU A 36 3.05 0.79 5.65
C GLU A 36 3.36 -0.66 5.29
N GLN A 37 2.39 -1.54 5.51
CA GLN A 37 2.53 -2.94 5.16
C GLN A 37 2.63 -3.13 3.64
N TRP A 38 1.79 -2.42 2.88
CA TRP A 38 1.87 -2.44 1.42
C TRP A 38 3.21 -1.89 0.90
N GLU A 39 3.75 -0.84 1.53
CA GLU A 39 5.06 -0.28 1.19
C GLU A 39 6.18 -1.31 1.37
N PHE A 40 6.10 -2.12 2.44
CA PHE A 40 7.03 -3.20 2.70
C PHE A 40 6.95 -4.28 1.61
N ASP A 41 5.76 -4.78 1.33
CA ASP A 41 5.53 -5.79 0.28
C ASP A 41 6.00 -5.30 -1.09
N ALA A 42 5.71 -4.04 -1.41
CA ALA A 42 6.13 -3.39 -2.66
C ALA A 42 7.65 -3.33 -2.80
N ARG A 43 8.38 -3.05 -1.71
CA ARG A 43 9.85 -3.04 -1.71
C ARG A 43 10.44 -4.44 -1.82
N GLU A 44 9.86 -5.43 -1.15
CA GLU A 44 10.30 -6.83 -1.26
C GLU A 44 10.14 -7.34 -2.70
N LEU A 45 9.05 -6.97 -3.39
CA LEU A 45 8.84 -7.27 -4.82
C LEU A 45 9.88 -6.62 -5.74
N GLN A 46 10.34 -5.40 -5.42
CA GLN A 46 11.40 -4.72 -6.15
C GLN A 46 12.76 -5.42 -5.96
N VAL A 47 13.09 -5.85 -4.73
CA VAL A 47 14.32 -6.62 -4.46
C VAL A 47 14.31 -7.95 -5.21
N ALA A 48 13.16 -8.61 -5.31
CA ALA A 48 13.02 -9.86 -6.06
C ALA A 48 13.18 -9.69 -7.59
N SER A 49 12.98 -8.49 -8.13
CA SER A 49 13.10 -8.21 -9.57
C SER A 49 14.51 -7.81 -10.03
N ASP A 50 15.43 -7.51 -9.10
CA ASP A 50 16.78 -7.02 -9.42
C ASP A 50 17.68 -8.10 -10.07
N GLU A 51 17.27 -9.37 -10.10
CA GLU A 51 18.11 -10.46 -10.62
C GLU A 51 17.89 -10.88 -12.08
N ASN A 52 16.83 -10.53 -12.84
CA ASN A 52 16.84 -10.94 -14.26
C ASN A 52 15.89 -10.35 -15.33
N MET A 53 15.01 -9.36 -15.13
CA MET A 53 14.26 -8.81 -16.30
C MET A 53 13.49 -7.51 -15.97
N PRO A 54 13.69 -6.41 -16.72
CA PRO A 54 12.89 -5.19 -16.59
C PRO A 54 11.54 -5.38 -17.30
N GLY A 55 10.49 -5.55 -16.52
CA GLY A 55 9.14 -5.84 -16.99
C GLY A 55 8.69 -7.15 -16.36
N GLU A 56 7.64 -7.19 -15.56
CA GLU A 56 6.40 -6.44 -15.66
C GLU A 56 5.85 -6.25 -14.25
N GLN A 57 5.28 -5.06 -13.99
CA GLN A 57 4.62 -4.66 -12.73
C GLN A 57 5.57 -4.26 -11.61
N GLU A 58 6.21 -3.10 -11.78
CA GLU A 58 6.77 -2.34 -10.66
C GLU A 58 5.67 -2.15 -9.61
N ALA A 59 5.93 -2.55 -8.37
CA ALA A 59 4.99 -2.32 -7.29
C ALA A 59 4.68 -0.81 -7.17
N PRO A 60 3.45 -0.40 -6.80
CA PRO A 60 3.02 0.99 -6.85
C PRO A 60 3.57 1.82 -5.67
N LEU A 61 4.88 1.75 -5.42
CA LEU A 61 5.55 2.38 -4.28
C LEU A 61 5.33 3.90 -4.26
N ASP A 62 5.44 4.56 -5.41
CA ASP A 62 5.16 6.00 -5.53
C ASP A 62 3.73 6.36 -5.13
N GLU A 63 2.75 5.54 -5.52
CA GLU A 63 1.35 5.75 -5.15
C GLU A 63 1.13 5.56 -3.65
N ILE A 64 1.77 4.55 -3.05
CA ILE A 64 1.70 4.28 -1.60
C ILE A 64 2.27 5.47 -0.82
N LEU A 65 3.44 5.98 -1.21
CA LEU A 65 4.07 7.15 -0.58
C LEU A 65 3.19 8.41 -0.72
N ALA A 66 2.58 8.62 -1.90
CA ALA A 66 1.66 9.72 -2.12
C ALA A 66 0.42 9.63 -1.22
N ALA A 67 -0.16 8.43 -1.07
CA ALA A 67 -1.30 8.16 -0.20
C ALA A 67 -0.97 8.45 1.28
N LYS A 68 0.18 7.98 1.77
CA LYS A 68 0.66 8.27 3.14
C LYS A 68 0.82 9.78 3.36
N LYS A 69 1.39 10.49 2.40
CA LYS A 69 1.55 11.96 2.48
C LYS A 69 0.20 12.68 2.54
N LYS A 70 -0.79 12.25 1.75
CA LYS A 70 -2.16 12.81 1.78
C LYS A 70 -2.80 12.65 3.16
N LEU A 71 -2.71 11.47 3.77
CA LEU A 71 -3.23 11.21 5.12
C LEU A 71 -2.58 12.13 6.15
N ARG A 72 -1.25 12.25 6.13
CA ARG A 72 -0.51 13.13 7.05
C ARG A 72 -0.82 14.61 6.84
N SER A 73 -1.12 15.03 5.60
CA SER A 73 -1.50 16.41 5.30
C SER A 73 -2.95 16.77 5.68
N ARG A 74 -3.77 15.78 6.02
CA ARG A 74 -5.19 15.94 6.36
C ARG A 74 -5.43 16.01 7.88
N ARG A 75 -4.41 15.71 8.69
CA ARG A 75 -4.41 15.85 10.16
C ARG A 75 -4.18 17.29 10.60
#